data_AF-A0A419E615-F1
#
_entry.id   AF-A0A419E615-F1
#
_cell.length_a   1.000
_cell.length_b   1.000
_cell.length_c   1.000
_cell.angle_alpha   90.00
_cell.angle_beta   90.00
_cell.angle_gamma   90.00
#
_symmetry.space_group_name_H-M   'P 1'
#
loop_
_entity.id
_entity.type
_entity.pdbx_description
1 polymer ?
#
loop_
_entity_poly.entity_id
_entity_poly.type
_entity_poly.pdbx_seq_one_letter_code
_entity_poly.pdbx_strand_id
1 'polypeptide(L)' 'GAVKVKIPAGTQPDQVFRLAGRGMPHLKKANTKGDLFVKLKVQVPKYLSSKQRELIEEASIIKF' A
#
# COMPACT_ATOMS: atom_id res chain seq x y z
N GLY A 1 3.26 7.20 16.59
CA GLY A 1 3.32 8.43 15.78
C GLY A 1 3.10 8.11 14.33
N ALA A 2 2.58 9.05 13.54
CA ALA A 2 2.34 8.85 12.11
C ALA A 2 3.66 8.74 11.32
N VAL A 3 3.68 7.88 10.29
CA VAL A 3 4.83 7.68 9.40
C VAL A 3 4.35 7.92 7.96
N LYS A 4 5.05 8.76 7.21
CA LYS A 4 4.79 8.96 5.77
C LYS A 4 5.44 7.82 4.98
N VAL A 5 4.68 7.19 4.10
CA VAL A 5 5.16 6.15 3.19
C VAL A 5 4.94 6.64 1.76
N LYS A 6 5.96 6.56 0.91
CA LYS A 6 5.86 6.89 -0.52
C LYS A 6 5.47 5.62 -1.27
N ILE A 7 4.35 5.65 -1.99
CA ILE A 7 3.89 4.55 -2.84
C ILE A 7 4.27 4.88 -4.29
N PRO A 8 5.22 4.17 -4.92
CA PRO A 8 5.59 4.42 -6.31
C PRO A 8 4.50 3.96 -7.29
N ALA A 9 4.47 4.56 -8.47
CA ALA A 9 3.59 4.10 -9.55
C ALA A 9 3.92 2.65 -9.94
N GLY A 10 2.90 1.87 -10.31
CA GLY A 10 3.06 0.45 -10.65
C GLY A 10 3.15 -0.50 -9.45
N THR A 11 2.99 0.00 -8.22
CA THR A 11 2.92 -0.85 -7.02
C THR A 11 1.79 -1.88 -7.16
N GLN A 12 2.10 -3.14 -6.90
CA GLN A 12 1.15 -4.23 -7.03
C GLN A 12 0.31 -4.43 -5.76
N PRO A 13 -0.90 -5.01 -5.89
CA PRO A 13 -1.65 -5.50 -4.73
C PRO A 13 -0.81 -6.48 -3.90
N ASP A 14 -1.00 -6.46 -2.58
CA ASP A 14 -0.29 -7.30 -1.60
C ASP A 14 1.23 -7.11 -1.51
N GLN A 15 1.80 -6.17 -2.27
CA GLN A 15 3.19 -5.79 -2.16
C GLN A 15 3.51 -5.31 -0.73
N VAL A 16 4.64 -5.78 -0.21
CA VAL A 16 5.08 -5.49 1.16
C VAL A 16 6.18 -4.44 1.14
N PHE A 17 6.00 -3.40 1.95
CA PHE A 17 6.98 -2.35 2.17
C PHE A 17 7.61 -2.49 3.56
N ARG A 18 8.94 -2.37 3.62
CA ARG A 18 9.70 -2.39 4.88
C ARG A 18 9.98 -0.96 5.34
N LEU A 19 9.55 -0.65 6.56
CA LEU A 19 9.85 0.60 7.25
C LEU A 19 10.88 0.32 8.35
N ALA A 20 12.14 0.56 8.04
CA ALA A 20 13.26 0.24 8.91
C ALA A 20 13.21 1.02 10.24
N GLY A 21 13.44 0.33 11.36
CA GLY A 21 13.49 0.94 12.70
C GLY A 21 12.17 1.49 13.23
N ARG A 22 11.05 1.15 12.57
CA ARG A 22 9.68 1.53 12.96
C ARG A 22 8.88 0.41 13.61
N GLY A 23 9.49 -0.76 13.79
CA GLY A 23 8.91 -1.90 14.50
C GLY A 23 9.06 -1.79 16.01
N MET A 24 8.76 -2.90 16.69
CA MET A 24 8.79 -2.96 18.15
C MET A 24 10.21 -2.81 18.72
N PRO A 25 10.36 -2.18 19.90
CA PRO A 25 11.64 -2.15 20.60
C PRO A 25 12.04 -3.55 21.08
N HIS A 26 13.34 -3.84 21.09
CA HIS A 26 13.85 -5.10 21.64
C HIS A 26 13.85 -5.07 23.17
N LEU A 27 13.27 -6.11 23.79
CA LEU A 27 13.15 -6.22 25.25
C LEU A 27 14.51 -6.15 25.98
N LYS A 28 15.56 -6.76 25.41
CA LYS A 28 16.90 -6.81 26.01
C LYS A 28 17.79 -5.61 25.65
N LYS A 29 17.40 -4.81 24.65
CA LYS A 29 18.18 -3.70 24.11
C LYS A 29 17.24 -2.54 23.76
N ALA A 30 16.88 -1.75 24.77
CA ALA A 30 15.91 -0.66 24.65
C ALA A 30 16.22 0.35 23.53
N ASN A 31 17.50 0.48 23.14
CA ASN A 31 17.94 1.39 22.08
C ASN A 31 17.80 0.84 20.66
N THR A 32 17.34 -0.41 20.49
CA THR A 32 17.18 -1.05 19.18
C THR A 32 15.71 -1.33 18.89
N LYS A 33 15.26 -0.94 17.70
CA LYS A 33 13.91 -1.19 17.20
C LYS A 33 13.98 -2.12 16.00
N GLY A 34 12.98 -3.00 15.88
CA GLY A 34 12.79 -3.81 14.67
C GLY A 34 12.22 -2.99 13.52
N ASP A 35 11.81 -3.70 12.47
CA ASP A 35 11.22 -3.11 11.27
C ASP A 35 9.69 -3.30 11.27
N LEU A 36 8.99 -2.37 10.64
CA LEU A 36 7.56 -2.48 10.40
C LEU A 36 7.34 -2.89 8.94
N PHE A 37 6.65 -4.00 8.71
CA PHE A 37 6.26 -4.44 7.38
C PHE A 37 4.80 -4.08 7.13
N VAL A 38 4.55 -3.35 6.04
CA VAL A 38 3.21 -2.90 5.65
C VAL A 38 2.83 -3.60 4.35
N LYS A 39 1.69 -4.28 4.35
CA LYS A 39 1.12 -4.90 3.15
C LYS A 39 0.12 -3.93 2.50
N LEU A 40 0.30 -3.63 1.22
CA LEU A 40 -0.63 -2.80 0.48
C LEU A 40 -1.90 -3.60 0.15
N LYS A 41 -3.07 -3.09 0.51
CA LYS A 41 -4.36 -3.66 0.09
C LYS A 41 -5.08 -2.69 -0.82
N VAL A 42 -5.38 -3.13 -2.03
CA VAL A 42 -6.21 -2.37 -2.98
C VAL A 42 -7.67 -2.65 -2.66
N GLN A 43 -8.44 -1.60 -2.43
CA GLN A 43 -9.89 -1.72 -2.24
C GLN A 43 -10.59 -1.42 -3.57
N VAL A 44 -11.33 -2.41 -4.07
CA VAL A 44 -12.17 -2.24 -5.26
C VAL A 44 -13.56 -1.77 -4.80
N PRO A 45 -14.09 -0.66 -5.32
CA PRO A 45 -15.40 -0.15 -4.94
C PRO A 45 -16.52 -1.10 -5.39
N LYS A 46 -17.58 -1.22 -4.58
CA LYS A 46 -18.75 -2.05 -4.89
C LYS A 46 -19.74 -1.41 -5.85
N TYR A 47 -19.80 -0.08 -5.87
CA TYR A 47 -20.73 0.69 -6.68
C TYR A 47 -19.96 1.77 -7.44
N LEU A 48 -20.32 1.95 -8.70
CA LEU A 48 -19.72 2.91 -9.61
C LEU A 48 -20.81 3.79 -10.20
N SER A 49 -20.54 5.10 -10.33
CA SER A 49 -21.38 5.99 -11.14
C SER A 49 -21.19 5.71 -12.63
N SER A 50 -22.12 6.16 -13.47
CA SER A 50 -22.05 5.96 -14.93
C SER A 50 -20.71 6.43 -15.51
N LYS A 51 -20.25 7.62 -15.09
CA LYS A 51 -18.96 8.18 -15.53
C LYS A 51 -17.75 7.36 -15.06
N GLN A 52 -17.77 6.82 -13.85
CA GLN A 52 -16.67 5.98 -13.35
C GLN A 52 -16.59 4.66 -14.12
N ARG A 53 -17.74 4.09 -14.47
CA ARG A 53 -17.82 2.84 -15.24
C ARG A 53 -17.24 3.01 -16.64
N GLU A 54 -17.65 4.06 -17.35
CA GLU A 54 -17.17 4.41 -18.69
C GLU A 54 -15.63 4.50 -18.73
N LEU A 55 -15.03 5.24 -17.79
CA LEU A 55 -13.57 5.39 -17.71
C LEU A 55 -12.83 4.08 -17.45
N ILE A 56 -13.41 3.18 -16.65
CA ILE A 56 -12.80 1.86 -16.37
C ILE A 56 -12.92 0.95 -17.60
N GLU A 57 -14.06 0.99 -18.30
CA GLU A 57 -14.27 0.22 -19.54
C GLU A 57 -13.30 0.68 -20.63
N GLU A 58 -13.14 2.00 -20.84
CA GLU A 58 -12.13 2.56 -21.75
C GLU A 58 -10.71 2.12 -21.39
N ALA A 59 -10.34 2.24 -20.10
CA ALA A 59 -9.03 1.81 -19.62
C ALA A 59 -8.80 0.31 -19.80
N SER A 60 -9.84 -0.53 -19.69
CA SER A 60 -9.74 -1.98 -19.85
C SER A 60 -9.42 -2.43 -21.28
N ILE A 61 -9.79 -1.63 -22.29
CA ILE A 61 -9.52 -1.90 -23.71
C ILE A 61 -8.03 -1.70 -24.01
N ILE A 62 -7.37 -0.81 -23.27
CA ILE A 62 -5.93 -0.62 -23.34
C ILE A 62 -5.28 -1.82 -22.66
N LYS A 63 -4.73 -2.74 -23.46
CA LYS A 63 -3.93 -3.85 -22.93
C LYS A 63 -2.71 -3.28 -22.19
N PHE A 64 -2.63 -3.59 -20.89
CA PHE A 64 -1.46 -3.35 -20.04
C PHE A 64 -0.48 -4.51 -20.12
#